data_AF-A0A2R7S8H4-F1
#
_entry.id   AF-A0A2R7S8H4-F1
#
_cell.length_a   1.000
_cell.length_b   1.000
_cell.length_c   1.000
_cell.angle_alpha   90.00
_cell.angle_beta   90.00
_cell.angle_gamma   90.00
#
_symmetry.space_group_name_H-M   'P 1'
#
loop_
_entity.id
_entity.type
_entity.pdbx_description
1 polymer ?
#
loop_
_entity_poly.entity_id
_entity_poly.type
_entity_poly.pdbx_seq_one_letter_code
_entity_poly.pdbx_strand_id
1 'polypeptide(L)' 'MKLFGYADDGVSAEQVVPAALAEVTLCASADEVRKMASFLMSCAAEMDRMGAAYDHVHLSDRLKEFEDSPHFVVAGQASE' A
#
# COMPACT_ATOMS: atom_id res chain seq x y z
N MET A 1 8.90 -3.75 10.13
CA MET A 1 8.06 -3.84 8.91
C MET A 1 6.99 -4.90 9.15
N LYS A 2 5.73 -4.60 8.84
CA LYS A 2 4.59 -5.52 8.95
C LYS A 2 3.88 -5.48 7.59
N LEU A 3 3.40 -6.63 7.10
CA LEU A 3 2.56 -6.71 5.89
C LEU A 3 1.16 -7.09 6.34
N PHE A 4 0.16 -6.39 5.80
CA PHE A 4 -1.25 -6.67 6.09
C PHE A 4 -1.99 -6.92 4.78
N GLY A 5 -2.97 -7.80 4.84
CA GLY A 5 -3.87 -8.11 3.74
C GLY A 5 -5.33 -8.07 4.20
N TYR A 6 -6.20 -7.86 3.23
CA TYR A 6 -7.64 -7.82 3.39
C TYR A 6 -8.20 -8.91 2.48
N ALA A 7 -9.09 -9.75 3.00
CA ALA A 7 -9.77 -10.72 2.16
C ALA A 7 -10.71 -9.97 1.20
N ASP A 8 -10.74 -10.39 -0.06
CA ASP A 8 -11.72 -9.92 -1.04
C ASP A 8 -12.91 -10.89 -1.08
N ASP A 9 -13.65 -10.96 0.02
CA ASP A 9 -14.77 -11.87 0.23
C ASP A 9 -16.14 -11.19 0.09
N GLY A 10 -16.17 -9.96 -0.44
CA GLY A 10 -17.39 -9.18 -0.66
C GLY A 10 -18.00 -8.61 0.62
N VAL A 11 -17.29 -8.67 1.74
CA VAL A 11 -17.68 -8.06 3.00
C VAL A 11 -17.47 -6.54 2.93
N SER A 12 -18.35 -5.75 3.55
CA SER A 12 -18.25 -4.28 3.51
C SER A 12 -16.94 -3.80 4.16
N ALA A 13 -16.38 -2.70 3.65
CA ALA A 13 -15.08 -2.15 4.09
C ALA A 13 -14.97 -1.92 5.62
N GLU A 14 -16.11 -1.72 6.30
CA GLU A 14 -16.22 -1.51 7.74
C GLU A 14 -16.01 -2.79 8.57
N GLN A 15 -16.16 -3.95 7.94
CA GLN A 15 -16.08 -5.27 8.57
C GLN A 15 -14.79 -6.01 8.20
N VAL A 16 -14.01 -5.51 7.25
CA VAL A 16 -12.77 -6.17 6.84
C VAL A 16 -11.67 -5.87 7.85
N VAL A 17 -11.19 -6.93 8.50
CA VAL A 17 -10.10 -6.84 9.49
C VAL A 17 -8.77 -7.15 8.79
N PRO A 18 -7.73 -6.29 8.93
CA PRO A 18 -6.42 -6.58 8.36
C PRO A 18 -5.80 -7.80 9.03
N ALA A 19 -5.37 -8.78 8.23
CA ALA A 19 -4.61 -9.93 8.68
C ALA A 19 -3.12 -9.73 8.41
N ALA A 20 -2.26 -10.03 9.38
CA ALA A 20 -0.82 -10.02 9.17
C ALA A 20 -0.43 -11.13 8.17
N LEU A 21 0.32 -10.76 7.13
CA LEU A 21 0.77 -11.67 6.08
C LEU A 21 2.22 -12.09 6.31
N ALA A 22 2.50 -13.37 6.06
CA ALA A 22 3.87 -13.89 6.05
C ALA A 22 4.60 -13.58 4.73
N GLU A 23 3.87 -13.50 3.61
CA GLU A 23 4.39 -13.29 2.27
C GLU A 23 3.34 -12.60 1.39
N VAL A 24 3.78 -11.86 0.36
CA VAL A 24 2.94 -11.27 -0.69
C VAL A 24 3.56 -11.58 -2.04
N THR A 25 2.78 -12.13 -2.97
CA THR A 25 3.19 -12.33 -4.37
C THR A 25 2.64 -11.21 -5.23
N LEU A 26 3.52 -10.51 -5.96
CA LEU A 26 3.14 -9.49 -6.92
C LEU A 26 3.18 -10.05 -8.35
N CYS A 27 2.01 -10.25 -8.95
CA CYS A 27 1.87 -10.62 -10.36
C CYS A 27 1.66 -9.36 -11.19
N ALA A 28 2.74 -8.83 -11.78
CA ALA A 28 2.71 -7.57 -12.54
C ALA A 28 3.66 -7.62 -13.74
N SER A 29 3.40 -6.78 -14.74
CA SER A 29 4.31 -6.52 -15.84
C SER A 29 5.54 -5.72 -15.38
N ALA A 30 6.62 -5.76 -16.17
CA ALA A 30 7.83 -5.00 -15.87
C ALA A 30 7.59 -3.49 -15.78
N ASP A 31 6.63 -2.95 -16.53
CA ASP A 31 6.27 -1.52 -16.47
C ASP A 31 5.56 -1.17 -15.17
N GLU A 32 4.57 -1.98 -14.77
CA GLU A 32 3.85 -1.82 -13.50
C GLU A 32 4.81 -1.92 -12.30
N VAL A 33 5.76 -2.87 -12.32
CA VAL A 33 6.78 -2.99 -11.27
C VAL A 33 7.63 -1.72 -11.16
N ARG A 34 8.02 -1.09 -12.29
CA ARG A 34 8.76 0.18 -12.26
C ARG A 34 7.93 1.33 -11.69
N LYS A 35 6.65 1.40 -12.06
CA LYS A 35 5.71 2.40 -11.53
C LYS A 35 5.51 2.23 -10.02
N MET A 36 5.32 1.00 -9.56
CA MET A 36 5.25 0.68 -8.12
C MET A 36 6.54 1.05 -7.40
N ALA A 37 7.71 0.75 -7.97
CA ALA A 37 8.99 1.15 -7.38
C ALA A 37 9.11 2.68 -7.24
N SER A 38 8.71 3.43 -8.27
CA SER A 38 8.67 4.90 -8.21
C SER A 38 7.72 5.41 -7.12
N PHE A 39 6.55 4.78 -6.97
CA PHE A 39 5.61 5.08 -5.90
C PHE A 39 6.23 4.85 -4.52
N LEU A 40 6.83 3.67 -4.28
CA LEU A 40 7.50 3.32 -3.02
C LEU A 40 8.61 4.32 -2.67
N MET A 41 9.43 4.71 -3.66
CA MET A 41 10.48 5.72 -3.47
C MET A 41 9.90 7.09 -3.08
N SER A 42 8.77 7.48 -3.67
CA SER A 42 8.10 8.74 -3.31
C SER A 42 7.53 8.73 -1.90
N CYS A 43 6.93 7.61 -1.47
CA CYS A 43 6.46 7.43 -0.09
C CYS A 43 7.62 7.49 0.90
N ALA A 44 8.74 6.81 0.63
CA ALA A 44 9.92 6.86 1.49
C ALA A 44 10.43 8.30 1.69
N ALA A 45 10.53 9.08 0.60
CA ALA A 45 10.94 10.48 0.68
C ALA A 45 9.96 11.33 1.51
N GLU A 46 8.66 11.04 1.46
CA GLU A 46 7.66 11.73 2.29
C GLU A 46 7.69 11.31 3.75
N MET A 47 7.94 10.03 4.02
CA MET A 47 8.14 9.53 5.38
C MET A 47 9.34 10.24 6.03
N ASP A 48 10.45 10.40 5.31
CA ASP A 48 11.62 11.15 5.79
C ASP A 48 11.28 12.63 6.08
N ARG A 49 10.45 13.24 5.22
CA ARG A 49 10.02 14.64 5.36
C ARG A 49 9.03 14.86 6.52
N MET A 50 8.09 13.95 6.71
CA MET A 50 6.96 14.11 7.65
C MET A 50 7.22 13.47 9.01
N GLY A 51 8.10 12.47 9.09
CA GLY A 51 8.34 11.69 10.30
C GLY A 51 7.06 11.08 10.84
N ALA A 52 6.79 11.31 12.14
CA ALA A 52 5.62 10.77 12.84
C ALA A 52 4.27 11.28 12.31
N ALA A 53 4.24 12.32 11.48
CA ALA A 53 3.01 12.83 10.88
C ALA A 53 2.59 12.08 9.60
N TYR A 54 3.42 11.16 9.09
CA TYR A 54 3.06 10.34 7.93
C TYR A 54 2.03 9.29 8.32
N ASP A 55 0.84 9.35 7.70
CA ASP A 55 -0.25 8.40 7.92
C ASP A 55 -0.17 7.26 6.88
N HIS A 56 -0.94 7.34 5.79
CA HIS A 56 -0.92 6.36 4.71
C HIS A 56 -1.20 7.00 3.35
N VAL A 57 -0.77 6.33 2.29
CA VAL A 57 -0.99 6.75 0.90
C VAL A 57 -1.36 5.53 0.06
N HIS A 58 -2.41 5.64 -0.75
CA HIS A 58 -2.79 4.61 -1.70
C HIS A 58 -2.07 4.81 -3.05
N LEU A 59 -1.70 3.72 -3.72
CA LEU A 59 -1.08 3.76 -5.05
C LEU A 59 -1.95 4.54 -6.05
N SER A 60 -3.26 4.28 -6.04
CA SER A 60 -4.24 4.90 -6.93
C SER A 60 -4.49 6.40 -6.65
N ASP A 61 -4.09 6.92 -5.49
CA ASP A 61 -4.12 8.37 -5.22
C ASP A 61 -3.15 9.12 -6.14
N ARG A 62 -2.03 8.47 -6.50
CA ARG A 62 -0.98 9.06 -7.34
C ARG A 62 -1.01 8.59 -8.78
N LEU A 63 -1.38 7.33 -8.99
CA LEU A 63 -1.36 6.69 -10.31
C LEU A 63 -2.76 6.16 -10.65
N LYS A 64 -3.54 6.98 -11.35
CA LYS A 64 -4.94 6.68 -11.70
C LYS A 64 -5.13 5.42 -12.53
N GLU A 65 -4.10 4.98 -13.25
CA GLU A 65 -4.14 3.71 -13.98
C GLU A 65 -4.29 2.47 -13.09
N PHE A 66 -4.06 2.60 -11.77
CA PHE A 66 -4.25 1.54 -10.78
C PHE A 66 -5.58 1.67 -10.01
N GLU A 67 -6.53 2.50 -10.46
CA GLU A 67 -7.82 2.68 -9.76
C GLU A 67 -8.64 1.38 -9.67
N ASP A 68 -8.58 0.55 -10.70
CA ASP A 68 -9.25 -0.76 -10.74
C ASP A 68 -8.36 -1.94 -10.30
N SER A 69 -7.13 -1.66 -9.84
CA SER A 69 -6.22 -2.68 -9.31
C SER A 69 -6.51 -2.97 -7.83
N PRO A 70 -6.06 -4.12 -7.29
CA PRO A 70 -6.08 -4.33 -5.84
C PRO A 70 -5.43 -3.16 -5.11
N HIS A 71 -6.06 -2.69 -4.03
CA HIS A 71 -5.55 -1.57 -3.26
C HIS A 71 -4.17 -1.88 -2.68
N PHE A 72 -3.20 -1.03 -2.97
CA PHE A 72 -1.86 -1.08 -2.41
C PHE A 72 -1.58 0.20 -1.63
N VAL A 73 -1.18 0.06 -0.37
CA VAL A 73 -1.05 1.17 0.59
C VAL A 73 0.31 1.13 1.27
N VAL A 74 0.98 2.29 1.36
CA VAL A 74 2.17 2.47 2.20
C VAL A 74 1.77 3.32 3.40
N ALA A 75 1.74 2.69 4.57
CA ALA A 75 1.46 3.33 5.84
C ALA A 75 2.73 3.53 6.68
N GLY A 76 2.74 4.59 7.48
CA GLY A 76 3.75 4.86 8.49
C GLY A 76 3.82 3.73 9.52
N GLN A 77 4.98 3.58 10.16
CA GLN A 77 5.07 2.66 11.30
C GLN A 77 4.32 3.28 12.47
N ALA A 78 3.27 2.60 12.96
CA ALA A 78 2.69 2.93 14.25
C ALA A 78 3.80 2.85 15.32
N SER A 79 3.93 3.90 16.13
CA SER A 79 4.79 3.87 17.32
C SER A 79 4.14 2.92 18.32
N GLU A 80 4.86 1.88 18.75
CA GLU A 80 4.41 1.01 19.85
C GLU A 80 4.51 1.72 21.21
#